data_AF-A0A2G2NNF2-F1
#
_entry.id   AF-A0A2G2NNF2-F1
#
_cell.length_a   1.000
_cell.length_b   1.000
_cell.length_c   1.000
_cell.angle_alpha   90.00
_cell.angle_beta   90.00
_cell.angle_gamma   90.00
#
_symmetry.space_group_name_H-M   'P 1'
#
loop_
_entity.id
_entity.type
_entity.pdbx_description
1 polymer ?
#
loop_
_entity_poly.entity_id
_entity_poly.type
_entity_poly.pdbx_seq_one_letter_code
_entity_poly.pdbx_strand_id
1 'polypeptide(L)'
;MPATIKLDATQSADVEKAASLLLAGHLVAVPTETVYGLAADASNEQAVRKVFEAKQRPVGHPLIVHVASPDRVRLWVDHLPETARQLIKAFWPGPLTLLLPKKSGVSDFITGGNPGVAVRMPAHPATLATMEQLGRDLVAPSANPYGRISPTTAEHVLAGLSGKIEAVLDGGDCSVGIESTIVDLTGDTPVIARPGQIAQSDIEACLGITLAPGKSASQAVPGSVKRHYQPVTPTVGVATDQFARLLPEVTSAGEKIGVIWWQSPPDERASEAIMLSADPNEYARMLYTAMHSMDKANIDRIVIELPPRESQWLAVHDRLGRACTEQFA
;
A
#
# COMPACT_ATOMS: atom_id res chain seq x y z
N MET A 1 10.12 -26.11 1.99
CA MET A 1 9.14 -25.48 1.07
C MET A 1 9.85 -25.28 -0.27
N PRO A 2 9.17 -25.42 -1.43
CA PRO A 2 9.79 -25.10 -2.70
C PRO A 2 10.22 -23.63 -2.73
N ALA A 3 11.25 -23.32 -3.52
CA ALA A 3 11.72 -21.95 -3.71
C ALA A 3 10.62 -21.10 -4.37
N THR A 4 10.50 -19.84 -3.95
CA THR A 4 9.62 -18.86 -4.63
C THR A 4 10.15 -18.61 -6.03
N ILE A 5 9.29 -18.77 -7.04
CA ILE A 5 9.65 -18.51 -8.44
C ILE A 5 9.46 -17.03 -8.77
N LYS A 6 10.37 -16.47 -9.56
CA LYS A 6 10.22 -15.13 -10.16
C LYS A 6 9.71 -15.30 -11.58
N LEU A 7 8.54 -14.74 -11.86
CA LEU A 7 7.85 -14.75 -13.16
C LEU A 7 8.03 -13.38 -13.81
N ASP A 8 8.10 -13.32 -15.14
CA ASP A 8 8.22 -12.08 -15.92
C ASP A 8 6.85 -11.65 -16.46
N ALA A 9 6.36 -10.50 -16.02
CA ALA A 9 5.06 -9.96 -16.43
C ALA A 9 4.94 -9.63 -17.93
N THR A 10 6.07 -9.53 -18.64
CA THR A 10 6.09 -9.30 -20.09
C THR A 10 5.83 -10.57 -20.90
N GLN A 11 5.91 -11.76 -20.26
CA GLN A 11 5.71 -13.04 -20.90
C GLN A 11 4.30 -13.58 -20.61
N SER A 12 3.49 -13.80 -21.65
CA SER A 12 2.12 -14.30 -21.49
C SER A 12 2.07 -15.65 -20.76
N ALA A 13 3.03 -16.54 -20.99
CA ALA A 13 3.13 -17.83 -20.31
C ALA A 13 3.33 -17.70 -18.79
N ASP A 14 4.02 -16.64 -18.35
CA ASP A 14 4.27 -16.39 -16.93
C ASP A 14 3.04 -15.76 -16.25
N VAL A 15 2.29 -14.93 -16.96
CA VAL A 15 0.96 -14.46 -16.53
C VAL A 15 -0.02 -15.64 -16.38
N GLU A 16 -0.03 -16.56 -17.35
CA GLU A 16 -0.82 -17.81 -17.30
C GLU A 16 -0.40 -18.70 -16.14
N LYS A 17 0.91 -18.76 -15.87
CA LYS A 17 1.44 -19.50 -14.72
C LYS A 17 0.98 -18.89 -13.41
N ALA A 18 1.02 -17.56 -13.27
CA ALA A 18 0.52 -16.85 -12.10
C ALA A 18 -0.97 -17.13 -11.87
N ALA A 19 -1.80 -17.03 -12.91
CA ALA A 19 -3.24 -17.34 -12.84
C ALA A 19 -3.49 -18.80 -12.43
N SER A 20 -2.73 -19.74 -12.99
CA SER A 20 -2.84 -21.17 -12.65
C SER A 20 -2.48 -21.47 -11.20
N LEU A 21 -1.44 -20.80 -10.65
CA LEU A 21 -1.07 -20.92 -9.25
C LEU A 21 -2.18 -20.40 -8.34
N LEU A 22 -2.73 -19.22 -8.64
CA LEU A 22 -3.85 -18.63 -7.89
C LEU A 22 -5.09 -19.54 -7.92
N LEU A 23 -5.40 -20.12 -9.08
CA LEU A 23 -6.51 -21.06 -9.24
C LEU A 23 -6.33 -22.32 -8.38
N ALA A 24 -5.09 -22.81 -8.24
CA ALA A 24 -4.73 -23.92 -7.38
C ALA A 24 -4.70 -23.55 -5.87
N GLY A 25 -5.05 -22.31 -5.51
CA GLY A 25 -5.07 -21.83 -4.12
C GLY A 25 -3.69 -21.52 -3.54
N HIS A 26 -2.71 -21.27 -4.41
CA HIS A 26 -1.38 -20.78 -4.04
C HIS A 26 -1.36 -19.24 -3.99
N LEU A 27 -0.30 -18.70 -3.38
CA LEU A 27 -0.09 -17.27 -3.26
C LEU A 27 0.87 -16.77 -4.34
N VAL A 28 0.50 -15.66 -4.98
CA VAL A 28 1.36 -14.97 -5.94
C VAL A 28 1.43 -13.50 -5.57
N ALA A 29 2.63 -12.95 -5.44
CA ALA A 29 2.76 -11.50 -5.38
C ALA A 29 2.62 -10.91 -6.78
N VAL A 30 1.72 -9.94 -6.94
CA VAL A 30 1.39 -9.32 -8.22
C VAL A 30 1.70 -7.81 -8.18
N PRO A 31 2.17 -7.22 -9.30
CA PRO A 31 2.49 -5.81 -9.36
C PRO A 31 1.21 -4.97 -9.42
N THR A 32 1.22 -3.76 -8.85
CA THR A 32 0.17 -2.76 -9.12
C THR A 32 0.84 -1.42 -9.41
N GLU A 33 0.07 -0.41 -9.81
CA GLU A 33 0.57 0.96 -9.88
C GLU A 33 0.96 1.50 -8.49
N THR A 34 0.34 0.98 -7.41
CA THR A 34 0.56 1.43 -6.02
C THR A 34 1.75 0.77 -5.33
N VAL A 35 1.58 -0.49 -4.95
CA VAL A 35 2.56 -1.35 -4.29
C VAL A 35 2.30 -2.79 -4.75
N TYR A 36 3.28 -3.68 -4.68
CA TYR A 36 3.04 -5.09 -4.94
C TYR A 36 2.04 -5.67 -3.93
N GLY A 37 1.08 -6.46 -4.42
CA GLY A 37 0.05 -7.09 -3.62
C GLY A 37 0.27 -8.60 -3.49
N LEU A 38 0.11 -9.18 -2.30
CA LEU A 38 0.14 -10.62 -2.09
C LEU A 38 -1.24 -11.20 -2.40
N ALA A 39 -1.39 -11.74 -3.60
CA ALA A 39 -2.67 -12.18 -4.12
C ALA A 39 -3.05 -13.60 -3.70
N ALA A 40 -4.34 -13.76 -3.44
CA ALA A 40 -5.04 -15.04 -3.35
C ALA A 40 -6.44 -14.90 -3.96
N ASP A 41 -6.99 -16.00 -4.48
CA ASP A 41 -8.38 -16.05 -4.93
C ASP A 41 -9.33 -15.67 -3.79
N ALA A 42 -10.09 -14.58 -3.97
CA ALA A 42 -11.00 -14.05 -2.96
C ALA A 42 -12.17 -14.99 -2.66
N SER A 43 -12.51 -15.91 -3.57
CA SER A 43 -13.56 -16.92 -3.34
C SER A 43 -13.06 -18.14 -2.56
N ASN A 44 -11.74 -18.28 -2.37
CA ASN A 44 -11.12 -19.42 -1.71
C ASN A 44 -10.62 -19.03 -0.30
N GLU A 45 -11.44 -19.30 0.71
CA GLU A 45 -11.11 -18.96 2.11
C GLU A 45 -9.77 -19.56 2.58
N GLN A 46 -9.43 -20.77 2.13
CA GLN A 46 -8.14 -21.38 2.50
C GLN A 46 -6.96 -20.62 1.90
N ALA A 47 -7.07 -20.15 0.66
CA ALA A 47 -6.06 -19.29 0.04
C ALA A 47 -5.96 -17.94 0.76
N VAL A 48 -7.10 -17.35 1.15
CA VAL A 48 -7.12 -16.10 1.94
C VAL A 48 -6.45 -16.30 3.31
N ARG A 49 -6.65 -17.43 3.98
CA ARG A 49 -5.95 -17.75 5.25
C ARG A 49 -4.44 -17.80 5.08
N LYS A 50 -3.94 -18.39 3.99
CA LYS A 50 -2.49 -18.40 3.68
C LYS A 50 -1.91 -16.99 3.56
N VAL A 51 -2.67 -16.00 3.07
CA VAL A 51 -2.21 -14.59 3.03
C VAL A 51 -1.89 -14.07 4.43
N PHE A 52 -2.73 -14.36 5.41
CA PHE A 52 -2.48 -13.98 6.81
C PHE A 52 -1.26 -14.69 7.37
N GLU A 53 -1.15 -16.00 7.13
CA GLU A 53 -0.02 -16.84 7.60
C GLU A 53 1.32 -16.37 7.01
N ALA A 54 1.42 -16.22 5.69
CA ALA A 54 2.65 -15.81 5.01
C ALA A 54 3.15 -14.44 5.48
N LYS A 55 2.22 -13.51 5.74
CA LYS A 55 2.53 -12.16 6.25
C LYS A 55 2.74 -12.13 7.76
N GLN A 56 2.40 -13.20 8.49
CA GLN A 56 2.26 -13.17 9.96
C GLN A 56 1.34 -12.04 10.42
N ARG A 57 0.25 -11.82 9.67
CA ARG A 57 -0.74 -10.78 9.93
C ARG A 57 -1.83 -11.34 10.85
N PRO A 58 -2.28 -10.61 11.88
CA PRO A 58 -3.39 -11.06 12.71
C PRO A 58 -4.65 -11.30 11.86
N VAL A 59 -5.29 -12.44 12.11
CA VAL A 59 -6.58 -12.76 11.49
C VAL A 59 -7.61 -11.72 11.93
N GLY A 60 -8.51 -11.32 11.02
CA GLY A 60 -9.54 -10.34 11.31
C GLY A 60 -9.20 -8.90 10.90
N HIS A 61 -8.00 -8.64 10.36
CA HIS A 61 -7.77 -7.37 9.68
C HIS A 61 -8.37 -7.40 8.26
N PRO A 62 -9.13 -6.38 7.85
CA PRO A 62 -9.75 -6.35 6.53
C PRO A 62 -8.70 -6.38 5.40
N LEU A 63 -9.10 -6.91 4.26
CA LEU A 63 -8.36 -6.97 3.00
C LEU A 63 -9.09 -6.14 1.93
N ILE A 64 -8.36 -5.79 0.87
CA ILE A 64 -8.94 -5.14 -0.31
C ILE A 64 -9.15 -6.20 -1.37
N VAL A 65 -10.40 -6.33 -1.83
CA VAL A 65 -10.75 -7.11 -3.01
C VAL A 65 -10.37 -6.31 -4.25
N HIS A 66 -9.56 -6.91 -5.11
CA HIS A 66 -9.22 -6.40 -6.43
C HIS A 66 -10.17 -7.05 -7.43
N VAL A 67 -10.80 -6.24 -8.29
CA VAL A 67 -11.70 -6.70 -9.36
C VAL A 67 -11.11 -6.46 -10.73
N ALA A 68 -11.34 -7.39 -11.66
CA ALA A 68 -10.81 -7.33 -13.04
C ALA A 68 -11.60 -6.39 -13.95
N SER A 69 -12.81 -6.00 -13.55
CA SER A 69 -13.62 -5.03 -14.27
C SER A 69 -14.56 -4.30 -13.32
N PRO A 70 -15.04 -3.09 -13.67
CA PRO A 70 -15.91 -2.30 -12.81
C PRO A 70 -17.19 -3.04 -12.38
N ASP A 71 -17.82 -3.79 -13.30
CA ASP A 71 -19.10 -4.46 -13.04
C ASP A 71 -19.01 -5.55 -11.96
N ARG A 72 -17.82 -6.16 -11.78
CA ARG A 72 -17.60 -7.21 -10.79
C ARG A 72 -17.70 -6.71 -9.35
N VAL A 73 -17.64 -5.39 -9.11
CA VAL A 73 -17.91 -4.81 -7.77
C VAL A 73 -19.24 -5.30 -7.18
N ARG A 74 -20.26 -5.55 -8.02
CA ARG A 74 -21.59 -6.03 -7.63
C ARG A 74 -21.60 -7.44 -7.03
N LEU A 75 -20.51 -8.19 -7.18
CA LEU A 75 -20.34 -9.48 -6.51
C LEU A 75 -20.07 -9.31 -5.01
N TRP A 76 -19.49 -8.17 -4.62
CA TRP A 76 -18.95 -7.92 -3.28
C TRP A 76 -19.82 -6.98 -2.45
N VAL A 77 -20.49 -6.03 -3.09
CA VAL A 77 -21.24 -4.97 -2.38
C VAL A 77 -22.74 -5.24 -2.40
N ASP A 78 -23.43 -4.81 -1.35
CA ASP A 78 -24.89 -4.95 -1.22
C ASP A 78 -25.62 -4.11 -2.27
N HIS A 79 -25.23 -2.84 -2.38
CA HIS A 79 -25.70 -1.94 -3.42
C HIS A 79 -24.55 -1.03 -3.88
N LEU A 80 -24.67 -0.49 -5.09
CA LEU A 80 -23.69 0.43 -5.66
C LEU A 80 -24.34 1.81 -5.83
N PRO A 81 -24.10 2.76 -4.89
CA PRO A 81 -24.69 4.09 -4.94
C PRO A 81 -24.12 4.92 -6.09
N GLU A 82 -24.80 6.00 -6.45
CA GLU A 82 -24.38 6.85 -7.59
C GLU A 82 -23.02 7.50 -7.36
N THR A 83 -22.72 7.91 -6.12
CA THR A 83 -21.40 8.42 -5.73
C THR A 83 -20.28 7.41 -6.03
N ALA A 84 -20.51 6.13 -5.74
CA ALA A 84 -19.56 5.07 -6.07
C ALA A 84 -19.39 4.91 -7.59
N ARG A 85 -20.47 5.00 -8.38
CA ARG A 85 -20.40 4.91 -9.85
C ARG A 85 -19.60 6.05 -10.47
N GLN A 86 -19.80 7.28 -9.97
CA GLN A 86 -19.04 8.45 -10.41
C GLN A 86 -17.55 8.26 -10.14
N LEU A 87 -17.18 7.85 -8.93
CA LEU A 87 -15.79 7.59 -8.55
C LEU A 87 -15.16 6.46 -9.35
N ILE A 88 -15.88 5.36 -9.57
CA ILE A 88 -15.42 4.25 -10.43
C ILE A 88 -15.15 4.76 -11.84
N LYS A 89 -16.09 5.52 -12.43
CA LYS A 89 -15.93 6.04 -13.80
C LYS A 89 -14.74 6.99 -13.93
N ALA A 90 -14.45 7.78 -12.89
CA ALA A 90 -13.39 8.77 -12.92
C ALA A 90 -12.00 8.19 -12.63
N PHE A 91 -11.90 7.22 -11.70
CA PHE A 91 -10.62 6.82 -11.12
C PHE A 91 -10.30 5.32 -11.26
N TRP A 92 -11.18 4.50 -11.85
CA TRP A 92 -10.87 3.09 -12.17
C TRP A 92 -10.65 2.87 -13.67
N PRO A 93 -9.65 2.04 -14.04
CA PRO A 93 -8.65 1.39 -13.19
C PRO A 93 -7.72 2.43 -12.54
N GLY A 94 -7.34 2.24 -11.27
CA GLY A 94 -6.47 3.21 -10.60
C GLY A 94 -6.37 3.11 -9.08
N PRO A 95 -5.63 4.06 -8.45
CA PRO A 95 -5.24 4.01 -7.05
C PRO A 95 -6.35 4.49 -6.10
N LEU A 96 -7.61 4.18 -6.43
CA LEU A 96 -8.78 4.44 -5.60
C LEU A 96 -9.39 3.14 -5.12
N THR A 97 -9.65 3.06 -3.81
CA THR A 97 -10.39 1.97 -3.17
C THR A 97 -11.67 2.53 -2.58
N LEU A 98 -12.78 1.83 -2.80
CA LEU A 98 -14.08 2.16 -2.25
C LEU A 98 -14.42 1.18 -1.14
N LEU A 99 -14.73 1.69 0.04
CA LEU A 99 -15.29 0.92 1.14
C LEU A 99 -16.81 1.08 1.14
N LEU A 100 -17.51 -0.02 0.88
CA LEU A 100 -18.96 -0.05 0.64
C LEU A 100 -19.61 -1.10 1.54
N PRO A 101 -20.92 -1.00 1.85
CA PRO A 101 -21.62 -2.06 2.57
C PRO A 101 -21.47 -3.40 1.83
N LYS A 102 -21.04 -4.44 2.56
CA LYS A 102 -20.77 -5.75 1.96
C LYS A 102 -22.08 -6.49 1.68
N LYS A 103 -22.09 -7.24 0.58
CA LYS A 103 -23.18 -8.18 0.28
C LYS A 103 -23.22 -9.30 1.32
N SER A 104 -24.41 -9.83 1.59
CA SER A 104 -24.55 -11.04 2.40
C SER A 104 -23.74 -12.20 1.78
N GLY A 105 -23.01 -12.93 2.62
CA GLY A 105 -22.15 -14.04 2.22
C GLY A 105 -20.68 -13.68 1.91
N VAL A 106 -20.30 -12.40 1.89
CA VAL A 106 -18.88 -12.01 1.80
C VAL A 106 -18.16 -12.46 3.07
N SER A 107 -17.11 -13.29 2.88
CA SER A 107 -16.36 -13.91 3.97
C SER A 107 -15.78 -12.89 4.95
N ASP A 108 -15.89 -13.19 6.25
CA ASP A 108 -15.28 -12.38 7.30
C ASP A 108 -13.75 -12.47 7.29
N PHE A 109 -13.15 -13.44 6.60
CA PHE A 109 -11.70 -13.44 6.34
C PHE A 109 -11.28 -12.28 5.44
N ILE A 110 -12.19 -11.76 4.61
CA ILE A 110 -11.95 -10.59 3.77
C ILE A 110 -12.24 -9.31 4.55
N THR A 111 -13.39 -9.23 5.22
CA THR A 111 -13.81 -7.97 5.85
C THR A 111 -13.34 -7.81 7.29
N GLY A 112 -12.77 -8.84 7.89
CA GLY A 112 -12.42 -8.83 9.31
C GLY A 112 -13.65 -8.79 10.22
N GLY A 113 -14.79 -9.32 9.76
CA GLY A 113 -16.07 -9.21 10.47
C GLY A 113 -16.76 -7.84 10.34
N ASN A 114 -16.14 -6.86 9.67
CA ASN A 114 -16.74 -5.55 9.46
C ASN A 114 -17.93 -5.61 8.48
N PRO A 115 -18.90 -4.68 8.59
CA PRO A 115 -20.07 -4.61 7.70
C PRO A 115 -19.73 -4.09 6.30
N GLY A 116 -18.59 -3.44 6.11
CA GLY A 116 -18.12 -3.01 4.79
C GLY A 116 -17.09 -3.94 4.16
N VAL A 117 -16.96 -3.84 2.85
CA VAL A 117 -15.90 -4.46 2.05
C VAL A 117 -15.17 -3.39 1.24
N ALA A 118 -13.84 -3.44 1.23
CA ALA A 118 -13.01 -2.56 0.43
C ALA A 118 -12.76 -3.19 -0.94
N VAL A 119 -13.07 -2.46 -2.02
CA VAL A 119 -12.95 -2.94 -3.40
C VAL A 119 -12.16 -1.94 -4.24
N ARG A 120 -11.34 -2.44 -5.17
CA ARG A 120 -10.52 -1.64 -6.10
C ARG A 120 -10.37 -2.35 -7.43
N MET A 121 -10.23 -1.59 -8.52
CA MET A 121 -9.70 -2.10 -9.78
C MET A 121 -8.26 -1.56 -9.99
N PRO A 122 -7.20 -2.40 -9.92
CA PRO A 122 -5.83 -1.93 -10.07
C PRO A 122 -5.53 -1.49 -11.51
N ALA A 123 -4.66 -0.50 -11.68
CA ALA A 123 -4.21 -0.02 -13.00
C ALA A 123 -2.87 -0.64 -13.40
N HIS A 124 -2.77 -1.98 -13.40
CA HIS A 124 -1.57 -2.67 -13.87
C HIS A 124 -1.93 -3.76 -14.89
N PRO A 125 -1.45 -3.67 -16.15
CA PRO A 125 -1.84 -4.58 -17.22
C PRO A 125 -1.65 -6.06 -16.90
N ALA A 126 -0.49 -6.42 -16.34
CA ALA A 126 -0.20 -7.82 -16.01
C ALA A 126 -1.12 -8.40 -14.92
N THR A 127 -1.53 -7.57 -13.95
CA THR A 127 -2.42 -8.00 -12.87
C THR A 127 -3.85 -8.13 -13.37
N LEU A 128 -4.31 -7.19 -14.20
CA LEU A 128 -5.60 -7.32 -14.88
C LEU A 128 -5.63 -8.57 -15.77
N ALA A 129 -4.60 -8.79 -16.59
CA ALA A 129 -4.49 -9.99 -17.43
C ALA A 129 -4.47 -11.30 -16.61
N THR A 130 -3.75 -11.32 -15.48
CA THR A 130 -3.75 -12.47 -14.55
C THR A 130 -5.17 -12.75 -14.04
N MET A 131 -5.91 -11.71 -13.65
CA MET A 131 -7.27 -11.84 -13.12
C MET A 131 -8.29 -12.22 -14.19
N GLU A 132 -8.13 -11.71 -15.41
CA GLU A 132 -8.95 -12.08 -16.58
C GLU A 132 -8.79 -13.56 -16.90
N GLN A 133 -7.55 -14.06 -16.95
CA GLN A 133 -7.27 -15.49 -17.19
C GLN A 133 -7.77 -16.37 -16.03
N LEU A 134 -7.63 -15.91 -14.79
CA LEU A 134 -8.15 -16.60 -13.62
C LEU A 134 -9.69 -16.65 -13.62
N GLY A 135 -10.35 -15.63 -14.18
CA GLY A 135 -11.81 -15.45 -14.15
C GLY A 135 -12.38 -15.15 -12.76
N ARG A 136 -11.52 -14.87 -11.77
CA ARG A 136 -11.88 -14.62 -10.36
C ARG A 136 -11.27 -13.33 -9.85
N ASP A 137 -11.86 -12.79 -8.79
CA ASP A 137 -11.32 -11.63 -8.09
C ASP A 137 -10.29 -12.06 -7.05
N LEU A 138 -9.41 -11.14 -6.68
CA LEU A 138 -8.30 -11.41 -5.78
C LEU A 138 -8.45 -10.61 -4.50
N VAL A 139 -8.06 -11.16 -3.35
CA VAL A 139 -7.60 -10.30 -2.26
C VAL A 139 -6.12 -10.04 -2.46
N ALA A 140 -5.67 -8.81 -2.26
CA ALA A 140 -4.26 -8.46 -2.41
C ALA A 140 -3.83 -7.33 -1.47
N PRO A 141 -3.58 -7.60 -0.16
CA PRO A 141 -2.86 -6.66 0.68
C PRO A 141 -1.41 -6.50 0.20
N SER A 142 -0.68 -5.48 0.65
CA SER A 142 0.73 -5.28 0.29
C SER A 142 1.59 -6.54 0.52
N ALA A 143 2.55 -6.83 -0.36
CA ALA A 143 3.32 -8.09 -0.37
C ALA A 143 4.56 -8.09 0.54
N ASN A 144 4.39 -7.69 1.79
CA ASN A 144 5.44 -7.62 2.82
C ASN A 144 5.04 -8.35 4.11
N PRO A 145 5.98 -8.70 5.00
CA PRO A 145 5.67 -9.07 6.36
C PRO A 145 4.85 -7.98 7.07
N TYR A 146 3.93 -8.38 7.95
CA TYR A 146 3.02 -7.46 8.63
C TYR A 146 3.79 -6.37 9.40
N GLY A 147 3.33 -5.12 9.26
CA GLY A 147 3.93 -3.95 9.90
C GLY A 147 5.18 -3.38 9.21
N ARG A 148 5.79 -4.11 8.26
CA ARG A 148 7.01 -3.68 7.56
C ARG A 148 6.75 -2.74 6.37
N ILE A 149 7.81 -2.17 5.81
CA ILE A 149 7.77 -1.34 4.60
C ILE A 149 7.06 -2.10 3.47
N SER A 150 6.14 -1.44 2.78
CA SER A 150 5.46 -2.04 1.63
C SER A 150 6.42 -2.18 0.44
N PRO A 151 6.23 -3.20 -0.42
CA PRO A 151 7.12 -3.44 -1.55
C PRO A 151 6.67 -2.67 -2.79
N THR A 152 7.60 -1.96 -3.42
CA THR A 152 7.40 -1.25 -4.70
C THR A 152 8.08 -1.92 -5.89
N THR A 153 8.81 -3.02 -5.65
CA THR A 153 9.52 -3.82 -6.66
C THR A 153 9.42 -5.31 -6.33
N ALA A 154 9.66 -6.18 -7.31
CA ALA A 154 9.71 -7.63 -7.07
C ALA A 154 10.82 -8.01 -6.07
N GLU A 155 11.96 -7.32 -6.08
CA GLU A 155 13.07 -7.53 -5.17
C GLU A 155 12.69 -7.21 -3.72
N HIS A 156 11.87 -6.18 -3.50
CA HIS A 156 11.32 -5.88 -2.16
C HIS A 156 10.44 -7.02 -1.66
N VAL A 157 9.61 -7.62 -2.54
CA VAL A 157 8.80 -8.80 -2.19
C VAL A 157 9.69 -9.98 -1.83
N LEU A 158 10.65 -10.32 -2.68
CA LEU A 158 11.54 -11.47 -2.48
C LEU A 158 12.34 -11.34 -1.18
N ALA A 159 12.81 -10.13 -0.85
CA ALA A 159 13.52 -9.89 0.41
C ALA A 159 12.66 -10.17 1.66
N GLY A 160 11.34 -9.97 1.59
CA GLY A 160 10.44 -10.14 2.73
C GLY A 160 9.70 -11.49 2.79
N LEU A 161 9.38 -12.07 1.63
CA LEU A 161 8.44 -13.20 1.51
C LEU A 161 8.98 -14.42 0.75
N SER A 162 10.22 -14.40 0.25
CA SER A 162 10.80 -15.57 -0.42
C SER A 162 10.78 -16.80 0.49
N GLY A 163 10.40 -17.95 -0.08
CA GLY A 163 10.19 -19.21 0.61
C GLY A 163 8.84 -19.33 1.34
N LYS A 164 8.02 -18.27 1.40
CA LYS A 164 6.68 -18.28 2.03
C LYS A 164 5.52 -18.20 1.03
N ILE A 165 5.83 -17.88 -0.23
CA ILE A 165 4.86 -17.71 -1.32
C ILE A 165 5.36 -18.46 -2.54
N GLU A 166 4.45 -18.87 -3.42
CA GLU A 166 4.81 -19.69 -4.57
C GLU A 166 5.50 -18.88 -5.67
N ALA A 167 5.02 -17.66 -5.96
CA ALA A 167 5.60 -16.83 -7.00
C ALA A 167 5.57 -15.32 -6.73
N VAL A 168 6.44 -14.59 -7.42
CA VAL A 168 6.36 -13.14 -7.62
C VAL A 168 6.29 -12.88 -9.13
N LEU A 169 5.24 -12.22 -9.59
CA LEU A 169 5.13 -11.72 -10.95
C LEU A 169 5.82 -10.36 -11.02
N ASP A 170 6.99 -10.30 -11.64
CA ASP A 170 7.78 -9.09 -11.79
C ASP A 170 7.24 -8.22 -12.93
N GLY A 171 6.59 -7.12 -12.56
CA GLY A 171 6.09 -6.09 -13.47
C GLY A 171 6.91 -4.80 -13.45
N GLY A 172 8.11 -4.82 -12.88
CA GLY A 172 8.92 -3.63 -12.66
C GLY A 172 8.45 -2.79 -11.47
N ASP A 173 8.85 -1.51 -11.47
CA ASP A 173 8.63 -0.59 -10.36
C ASP A 173 7.19 -0.05 -10.34
N CYS A 174 6.63 0.09 -9.14
CA CYS A 174 5.33 0.76 -8.95
C CYS A 174 5.44 2.26 -9.26
N SER A 175 4.52 2.79 -10.07
CA SER A 175 4.52 4.19 -10.51
C SER A 175 4.02 5.20 -9.48
N VAL A 176 3.26 4.75 -8.46
CA VAL A 176 2.72 5.59 -7.37
C VAL A 176 3.52 5.41 -6.07
N GLY A 177 4.01 4.20 -5.81
CA GLY A 177 4.90 3.86 -4.68
C GLY A 177 4.30 3.91 -3.27
N ILE A 178 3.06 4.37 -3.10
CA ILE A 178 2.28 4.24 -1.87
C ILE A 178 0.91 3.61 -2.15
N GLU A 179 0.25 3.12 -1.11
CA GLU A 179 -1.06 2.47 -1.23
C GLU A 179 -2.17 3.43 -1.68
N SER A 180 -3.25 2.86 -2.23
CA SER A 180 -4.42 3.59 -2.73
C SER A 180 -5.09 4.50 -1.69
N THR A 181 -5.71 5.57 -2.18
CA THR A 181 -6.70 6.35 -1.42
C THR A 181 -7.89 5.46 -1.12
N ILE A 182 -8.38 5.44 0.12
CA ILE A 182 -9.60 4.73 0.51
C ILE A 182 -10.68 5.75 0.83
N VAL A 183 -11.80 5.68 0.10
CA VAL A 183 -13.01 6.46 0.38
C VAL A 183 -14.05 5.54 1.01
N ASP A 184 -14.50 5.90 2.21
CA ASP A 184 -15.59 5.27 2.93
C ASP A 184 -16.93 5.84 2.47
N LEU A 185 -17.75 4.95 1.90
CA LEU A 185 -19.10 5.21 1.39
C LEU A 185 -20.15 4.39 2.15
N THR A 186 -19.83 3.92 3.36
CA THR A 186 -20.76 3.12 4.17
C THR A 186 -21.71 3.95 5.03
N GLY A 187 -21.36 5.22 5.29
CA GLY A 187 -22.23 6.17 5.97
C GLY A 187 -22.91 7.15 5.00
N ASP A 188 -23.68 8.08 5.56
CA ASP A 188 -24.46 9.06 4.77
C ASP A 188 -23.60 10.06 3.98
N THR A 189 -22.37 10.31 4.44
CA THR A 189 -21.44 11.27 3.83
C THR A 189 -20.11 10.57 3.53
N PRO A 190 -19.56 10.70 2.30
CA PRO A 190 -18.24 10.17 1.97
C PRO A 190 -17.13 10.72 2.88
N VAL A 191 -16.17 9.86 3.23
CA VAL A 191 -15.01 10.22 4.06
C VAL A 191 -13.74 9.57 3.50
N ILE A 192 -12.61 10.26 3.53
CA ILE A 192 -11.32 9.65 3.22
C ILE A 192 -10.84 8.86 4.45
N ALA A 193 -10.93 7.54 4.35
CA ALA A 193 -10.48 6.62 5.40
C ALA A 193 -8.97 6.43 5.43
N ARG A 194 -8.32 6.58 4.26
CA ARG A 194 -6.86 6.57 4.14
C ARG A 194 -6.44 7.45 2.97
N PRO A 195 -5.57 8.46 3.19
CA PRO A 195 -5.04 9.26 2.09
C PRO A 195 -4.07 8.43 1.22
N GLY A 196 -4.07 8.72 -0.07
CA GLY A 196 -3.21 8.14 -1.09
C GLY A 196 -3.01 9.15 -2.23
N GLN A 197 -2.69 8.69 -3.44
CA GLN A 197 -2.41 9.59 -4.56
C GLN A 197 -3.61 10.45 -5.00
N ILE A 198 -4.83 9.90 -4.96
CA ILE A 198 -6.02 10.69 -5.31
C ILE A 198 -6.32 11.65 -4.16
N ALA A 199 -6.21 12.95 -4.44
CA ALA A 199 -6.35 13.99 -3.43
C ALA A 199 -7.82 14.21 -3.06
N GLN A 200 -8.05 14.80 -1.88
CA GLN A 200 -9.39 15.17 -1.43
C GLN A 200 -10.09 16.10 -2.43
N SER A 201 -9.39 17.08 -2.96
CA SER A 201 -9.92 18.03 -3.95
C SER A 201 -10.43 17.34 -5.21
N ASP A 202 -9.77 16.26 -5.64
CA ASP A 202 -10.18 15.52 -6.84
C ASP A 202 -11.47 14.73 -6.59
N ILE A 203 -11.59 14.14 -5.39
CA ILE A 203 -12.82 13.45 -4.95
C ILE A 203 -13.98 14.44 -4.83
N GLU A 204 -13.75 15.59 -4.21
CA GLU A 204 -14.74 16.67 -4.05
C GLU A 204 -15.20 17.21 -5.41
N ALA A 205 -14.27 17.49 -6.32
CA ALA A 205 -14.57 17.94 -7.66
C ALA A 205 -15.36 16.90 -8.47
N CYS A 206 -15.01 15.61 -8.35
CA CYS A 206 -15.71 14.52 -9.02
C CYS A 206 -17.16 14.37 -8.53
N LEU A 207 -17.37 14.47 -7.23
CA LEU A 207 -18.68 14.28 -6.60
C LEU A 207 -19.55 15.56 -6.55
N GLY A 208 -18.95 16.73 -6.76
CA GLY A 208 -19.63 18.02 -6.59
C GLY A 208 -20.03 18.30 -5.14
N ILE A 209 -19.26 17.80 -4.17
CA ILE A 209 -19.50 17.97 -2.73
C ILE A 209 -18.24 18.46 -2.02
N THR A 210 -18.39 18.91 -0.78
CA THR A 210 -17.27 19.12 0.16
C THR A 210 -17.26 17.99 1.17
N LEU A 211 -16.12 17.31 1.34
CA LEU A 211 -16.00 16.26 2.36
C LEU A 211 -15.92 16.89 3.74
N ALA A 212 -16.55 16.23 4.73
CA ALA A 212 -16.58 16.74 6.08
C ALA A 212 -15.17 16.67 6.73
N PRO A 213 -14.58 17.80 7.14
CA PRO A 213 -13.26 17.78 7.78
C PRO A 213 -13.30 17.04 9.11
N GLY A 214 -12.28 16.22 9.38
CA GLY A 214 -12.10 15.54 10.66
C GLY A 214 -13.04 14.35 10.93
N LYS A 215 -13.93 13.97 10.00
CA LYS A 215 -14.63 12.68 10.11
C LYS A 215 -13.64 11.54 9.88
N SER A 216 -13.70 10.54 10.75
CA SER A 216 -12.98 9.28 10.59
C SER A 216 -13.86 8.26 9.87
N ALA A 217 -13.23 7.24 9.29
CA ALA A 217 -13.95 6.08 8.74
C ALA A 217 -14.87 5.46 9.79
N SER A 218 -16.01 4.93 9.35
CA SER A 218 -16.98 4.27 10.22
C SER A 218 -16.45 2.95 10.81
N GLN A 219 -15.41 2.40 10.18
CA GLN A 219 -14.84 1.09 10.48
C GLN A 219 -13.35 1.02 10.14
N ALA A 220 -12.69 -0.05 10.59
CA ALA A 220 -11.28 -0.26 10.32
C ALA A 220 -11.02 -0.47 8.82
N VAL A 221 -9.95 0.15 8.31
CA VAL A 221 -9.46 -0.05 6.94
C VAL A 221 -7.99 -0.53 6.95
N PRO A 222 -7.51 -1.20 5.89
CA PRO A 222 -6.11 -1.58 5.79
C PRO A 222 -5.17 -0.39 5.94
N GLY A 223 -4.14 -0.52 6.80
CA GLY A 223 -3.17 0.54 7.06
C GLY A 223 -3.55 1.53 8.17
N SER A 224 -4.70 1.38 8.83
CA SER A 224 -5.14 2.29 9.90
C SER A 224 -4.40 2.11 11.24
N VAL A 225 -3.59 1.06 11.40
CA VAL A 225 -2.88 0.75 12.66
C VAL A 225 -1.72 1.72 12.93
N LYS A 226 -1.48 2.03 14.21
CA LYS A 226 -0.50 3.04 14.65
C LYS A 226 0.94 2.75 14.21
N ARG A 227 1.32 1.48 14.12
CA ARG A 227 2.65 1.04 13.67
C ARG A 227 2.50 0.24 12.39
N HIS A 228 2.93 0.82 11.28
CA HIS A 228 2.88 0.23 9.95
C HIS A 228 3.95 0.87 9.07
N TYR A 229 4.38 0.19 8.00
CA TYR A 229 5.41 0.69 7.07
C TYR A 229 6.78 0.88 7.72
N GLN A 230 7.04 0.21 8.84
CA GLN A 230 8.24 0.43 9.64
C GLN A 230 9.44 -0.33 9.06
N PRO A 231 10.57 0.35 8.82
CA PRO A 231 11.86 -0.32 8.64
C PRO A 231 12.21 -1.20 9.85
N VAL A 232 13.16 -2.11 9.68
CA VAL A 232 13.78 -2.81 10.81
C VAL A 232 14.68 -1.84 11.58
N THR A 233 15.43 -1.01 10.85
CA THR A 233 16.27 0.05 11.41
C THR A 233 15.43 1.13 12.08
N PRO A 234 15.74 1.53 13.33
CA PRO A 234 15.07 2.63 14.02
C PRO A 234 15.00 3.89 13.13
N THR A 235 13.80 4.45 12.99
CA THR A 235 13.54 5.55 12.05
C THR A 235 12.90 6.73 12.76
N VAL A 236 13.48 7.91 12.60
CA VAL A 236 12.98 9.16 13.19
C VAL A 236 12.66 10.18 12.09
N GLY A 237 11.57 10.91 12.26
CA GLY A 237 11.23 12.04 11.39
C GLY A 237 11.65 13.35 12.04
N VAL A 238 12.27 14.26 11.28
CA VAL A 238 12.66 15.59 11.77
C VAL A 238 12.10 16.66 10.84
N ALA A 239 11.42 17.67 11.39
CA ALA A 239 10.89 18.78 10.62
C ALA A 239 12.01 19.55 9.89
N THR A 240 11.70 19.98 8.66
CA THR A 240 12.68 20.61 7.74
C THR A 240 13.37 21.84 8.37
N ASP A 241 12.63 22.70 9.06
CA ASP A 241 13.16 23.91 9.72
C ASP A 241 14.07 23.61 10.92
N GLN A 242 13.96 22.41 11.48
CA GLN A 242 14.78 21.93 12.59
C GLN A 242 15.84 20.92 12.16
N PHE A 243 15.87 20.53 10.88
CA PHE A 243 16.63 19.37 10.39
C PHE A 243 18.13 19.45 10.71
N ALA A 244 18.79 20.52 10.26
CA ALA A 244 20.22 20.73 10.51
C ALA A 244 20.56 20.87 12.01
N ARG A 245 19.63 21.42 12.80
CA ARG A 245 19.80 21.64 14.23
C ARG A 245 19.65 20.36 15.04
N LEU A 246 18.66 19.53 14.73
CA LEU A 246 18.31 18.34 15.50
C LEU A 246 19.03 17.08 15.02
N LEU A 247 19.56 17.04 13.78
CA LEU A 247 20.41 15.94 13.32
C LEU A 247 21.54 15.56 14.32
N PRO A 248 22.29 16.50 14.94
CA PRO A 248 23.20 16.19 16.05
C PRO A 248 22.55 15.52 17.27
N GLU A 249 21.31 15.91 17.60
CA GLU A 249 20.63 15.50 18.83
C GLU A 249 19.98 14.12 18.67
N VAL A 250 19.53 13.79 17.45
CA VAL A 250 18.89 12.52 17.12
C VAL A 250 19.87 11.42 16.69
N THR A 251 21.17 11.71 16.72
CA THR A 251 22.25 10.79 16.35
C THR A 251 23.29 10.71 17.47
N SER A 252 23.85 9.52 17.73
CA SER A 252 24.94 9.36 18.70
C SER A 252 26.30 9.30 18.02
N ALA A 253 27.35 9.75 18.71
CA ALA A 253 28.72 9.64 18.20
C ALA A 253 29.08 8.16 17.92
N GLY A 254 29.47 7.87 16.68
CA GLY A 254 29.85 6.52 16.23
C GLY A 254 28.71 5.69 15.63
N GLU A 255 27.46 6.18 15.64
CA GLU A 255 26.36 5.56 14.89
C GLU A 255 26.54 5.77 13.38
N LYS A 256 26.24 4.75 12.58
CA LYS A 256 26.09 4.87 11.12
C LYS A 256 24.70 5.38 10.81
N ILE A 257 24.62 6.56 10.23
CA ILE A 257 23.34 7.25 9.98
C ILE A 257 23.00 7.20 8.50
N GLY A 258 21.79 6.74 8.19
CA GLY A 258 21.17 6.92 6.88
C GLY A 258 20.23 8.12 6.90
N VAL A 259 20.36 9.00 5.91
CA VAL A 259 19.53 10.20 5.80
C VAL A 259 18.68 10.17 4.53
N ILE A 260 17.36 10.30 4.69
CA ILE A 260 16.44 10.58 3.59
C ILE A 260 16.05 12.05 3.68
N TRP A 261 16.41 12.85 2.66
CA TRP A 261 16.22 14.31 2.68
C TRP A 261 15.65 14.82 1.37
N TRP A 262 15.15 16.06 1.32
CA TRP A 262 14.57 16.65 0.12
C TRP A 262 14.95 18.13 -0.07
N GLN A 263 15.22 18.86 1.02
CA GLN A 263 15.56 20.28 0.99
C GLN A 263 16.90 20.57 1.68
N SER A 264 17.14 19.96 2.85
CA SER A 264 18.29 20.27 3.69
C SER A 264 19.38 19.21 3.53
N PRO A 265 20.45 19.47 2.75
CA PRO A 265 21.51 18.49 2.55
C PRO A 265 22.12 18.06 3.89
N PRO A 266 22.32 16.75 4.13
CA PRO A 266 22.98 16.29 5.33
C PRO A 266 24.45 16.68 5.33
N ASP A 267 25.03 16.76 6.52
CA ASP A 267 26.47 16.93 6.70
C ASP A 267 27.21 15.58 6.77
N GLU A 268 28.50 15.64 7.10
CA GLU A 268 29.43 14.51 7.12
C GLU A 268 29.04 13.38 8.10
N ARG A 269 28.02 13.57 8.93
CA ARG A 269 27.50 12.52 9.82
C ARG A 269 26.66 11.48 9.10
N ALA A 270 26.08 11.83 7.95
CA ALA A 270 25.36 10.87 7.14
C ALA A 270 26.35 9.89 6.50
N SER A 271 26.32 8.63 6.93
CA SER A 271 27.05 7.54 6.29
C SER A 271 26.46 7.21 4.93
N GLU A 272 25.14 7.33 4.82
CA GLU A 272 24.38 7.15 3.59
C GLU A 272 23.35 8.27 3.47
N ALA A 273 23.12 8.75 2.25
CA ALA A 273 22.14 9.81 2.00
C ALA A 273 21.40 9.58 0.69
N ILE A 274 20.06 9.69 0.73
CA ILE A 274 19.21 9.67 -0.45
C ILE A 274 18.40 10.96 -0.49
N MET A 275 18.53 11.70 -1.58
CA MET A 275 17.69 12.86 -1.86
C MET A 275 16.40 12.41 -2.57
N LEU A 276 15.25 12.85 -2.06
CA LEU A 276 13.95 12.68 -2.69
C LEU A 276 13.49 13.99 -3.34
N SER A 277 12.53 13.87 -4.26
CA SER A 277 11.96 15.02 -4.98
C SER A 277 11.18 15.95 -4.04
N ALA A 278 11.16 17.24 -4.36
CA ALA A 278 10.24 18.20 -3.74
C ALA A 278 8.80 18.10 -4.29
N ASP A 279 8.58 17.32 -5.36
CA ASP A 279 7.24 16.99 -5.85
C ASP A 279 6.61 15.89 -4.97
N PRO A 280 5.39 16.09 -4.41
CA PRO A 280 4.76 15.13 -3.50
C PRO A 280 4.53 13.74 -4.12
N ASN A 281 4.22 13.66 -5.41
CA ASN A 281 3.94 12.39 -6.08
C ASN A 281 5.24 11.61 -6.30
N GLU A 282 6.29 12.27 -6.78
CA GLU A 282 7.62 11.66 -6.93
C GLU A 282 8.24 11.28 -5.59
N TYR A 283 8.05 12.10 -4.55
CA TYR A 283 8.46 11.73 -3.19
C TYR A 283 7.74 10.46 -2.73
N ALA A 284 6.41 10.42 -2.86
CA ALA A 284 5.62 9.23 -2.50
C ALA A 284 6.07 7.99 -3.28
N ARG A 285 6.33 8.14 -4.59
CA ARG A 285 6.83 7.07 -5.46
C ARG A 285 8.12 6.45 -4.94
N MET A 286 9.05 7.29 -4.46
CA MET A 286 10.38 6.87 -4.05
C MET A 286 10.52 6.58 -2.56
N LEU A 287 9.56 6.97 -1.72
CA LEU A 287 9.63 6.87 -0.26
C LEU A 287 9.95 5.45 0.22
N TYR A 288 9.18 4.45 -0.19
CA TYR A 288 9.42 3.07 0.22
C TYR A 288 10.72 2.51 -0.36
N THR A 289 11.06 2.86 -1.59
CA THR A 289 12.34 2.45 -2.21
C THR A 289 13.53 2.99 -1.43
N ALA A 290 13.50 4.26 -1.03
CA ALA A 290 14.55 4.87 -0.20
C ALA A 290 14.62 4.20 1.18
N MET A 291 13.48 3.95 1.83
CA MET A 291 13.46 3.25 3.12
C MET A 291 13.99 1.82 3.02
N HIS A 292 13.63 1.05 1.98
CA HIS A 292 14.20 -0.29 1.74
C HIS A 292 15.71 -0.26 1.49
N SER A 293 16.21 0.76 0.77
CA SER A 293 17.64 0.94 0.54
C SER A 293 18.38 1.19 1.86
N MET A 294 17.85 2.10 2.68
CA MET A 294 18.40 2.43 3.99
C MET A 294 18.34 1.23 4.95
N ASP A 295 17.25 0.47 4.97
CA ASP A 295 17.10 -0.72 5.82
C ASP A 295 18.09 -1.84 5.46
N LYS A 296 18.64 -1.81 4.24
CA LYS A 296 19.68 -2.74 3.77
C LYS A 296 21.10 -2.22 3.93
N ALA A 297 21.29 -0.93 4.22
CA ALA A 297 22.58 -0.27 4.21
C ALA A 297 23.46 -0.55 5.45
N ASN A 298 23.03 -1.43 6.36
CA ASN A 298 23.75 -1.75 7.61
C ASN A 298 24.10 -0.48 8.42
N ILE A 299 23.08 0.34 8.62
CA ILE A 299 23.08 1.58 9.40
C ILE A 299 22.33 1.37 10.71
N ASP A 300 22.66 2.16 11.73
CA ASP A 300 22.09 2.04 13.07
C ASP A 300 20.77 2.82 13.20
N ARG A 301 20.59 3.87 12.37
CA ARG A 301 19.41 4.75 12.42
C ARG A 301 19.12 5.39 11.07
N ILE A 302 17.83 5.54 10.75
CA ILE A 302 17.32 6.32 9.62
C ILE A 302 16.77 7.64 10.15
N VAL A 303 17.22 8.76 9.58
CA VAL A 303 16.67 10.09 9.82
C VAL A 303 16.00 10.58 8.54
N ILE A 304 14.71 10.90 8.63
CA ILE A 304 13.91 11.38 7.49
C ILE A 304 13.58 12.86 7.70
N GLU A 305 13.98 13.71 6.75
CA GLU A 305 13.50 15.09 6.66
C GLU A 305 12.01 15.07 6.29
N LEU A 306 11.15 15.51 7.22
CA LEU A 306 9.71 15.53 7.02
C LEU A 306 9.34 16.63 6.01
N PRO A 307 8.50 16.32 5.00
CA PRO A 307 8.07 17.30 4.01
C PRO A 307 7.06 18.31 4.60
N PRO A 308 6.68 19.37 3.86
CA PRO A 308 5.74 20.38 4.31
C PRO A 308 4.39 19.81 4.77
N ARG A 309 3.71 20.48 5.70
CA ARG A 309 2.38 20.09 6.21
C ARG A 309 1.25 20.71 5.39
N GLU A 310 1.30 20.52 4.09
CA GLU A 310 0.26 20.98 3.15
C GLU A 310 -0.63 19.83 2.72
N SER A 311 -1.81 20.13 2.16
CA SER A 311 -2.81 19.13 1.76
C SER A 311 -2.26 18.08 0.78
N GLN A 312 -1.39 18.48 -0.13
CA GLN A 312 -0.74 17.59 -1.11
C GLN A 312 0.20 16.55 -0.47
N TRP A 313 0.69 16.80 0.75
CA TRP A 313 1.61 15.91 1.47
C TRP A 313 0.91 14.98 2.46
N LEU A 314 -0.43 15.06 2.58
CA LEU A 314 -1.19 14.27 3.56
C LEU A 314 -0.96 12.77 3.43
N ALA A 315 -0.87 12.25 2.21
CA ALA A 315 -0.62 10.82 1.98
C ALA A 315 0.77 10.39 2.48
N VAL A 316 1.79 11.20 2.22
CA VAL A 316 3.16 10.96 2.69
C VAL A 316 3.24 11.05 4.21
N HIS A 317 2.64 12.08 4.82
CA HIS A 317 2.58 12.24 6.27
C HIS A 317 1.86 11.08 6.97
N ASP A 318 0.78 10.54 6.39
CA ASP A 318 0.13 9.35 6.93
C ASP A 318 1.08 8.14 6.98
N ARG A 319 1.93 7.97 5.96
CA ARG A 319 2.94 6.89 5.96
C ARG A 319 4.06 7.15 6.95
N LEU A 320 4.64 8.36 6.93
CA LEU A 320 5.73 8.75 7.83
C LEU A 320 5.32 8.71 9.31
N GLY A 321 4.08 9.12 9.63
CA GLY A 321 3.53 9.07 10.99
C GLY A 321 3.40 7.64 11.55
N ARG A 322 3.40 6.63 10.69
CA ARG A 322 3.33 5.20 11.08
C ARG A 322 4.70 4.51 11.00
N ALA A 323 5.52 4.94 10.05
CA ALA A 323 6.87 4.41 9.81
C ALA A 323 7.86 4.88 10.88
N CYS A 324 7.84 6.17 11.23
CA CYS A 324 8.76 6.72 12.24
C CYS A 324 8.33 6.28 13.64
N THR A 325 9.31 5.86 14.46
CA THR A 325 9.08 5.56 15.87
C THR A 325 8.89 6.84 16.69
N GLU A 326 9.53 7.92 16.26
CA GLU A 326 9.49 9.25 16.87
C GLU A 326 9.48 10.33 15.78
N GLN A 327 8.80 11.44 16.03
CA GLN A 327 8.79 12.60 15.14
C GLN A 327 9.09 13.87 15.95
N PHE A 328 10.12 14.59 15.53
CA PHE A 328 10.53 15.88 16.08
C PHE A 328 9.97 16.97 15.17
N ALA A 329 8.99 17.70 15.70
CA ALA A 329 8.17 18.65 14.97
C ALA A 329 8.24 20.06 15.55
#